data_AF-A0A929N3C5-F1
#
_entry.id   AF-A0A929N3C5-F1
#
_cell.length_a   1.000
_cell.length_b   1.000
_cell.length_c   1.000
_cell.angle_alpha   90.00
_cell.angle_beta   90.00
_cell.angle_gamma   90.00
#
_symmetry.space_group_name_H-M   'P 1'
#
loop_
_entity.id
_entity.type
_entity.pdbx_description
1 polymer ?
#
loop_
_entity_poly.entity_id
_entity_poly.type
_entity_poly.pdbx_seq_one_letter_code
_entity_poly.pdbx_strand_id
1 'polypeptide(L)'
;MLTAAALCALLAVLAVVSQHRRSASYDEAIALAEAGNAERAYEILSGLGDYRDAQERARSLVDRDPALPYRRAAKGDGVVFGSYEQDGDPSNGPEPIRWTVVDRLEDRILVLSAECLEGRQYHHVPFEDASWQNSDLRAWMNGDFRETAFTPAEGALIVPADNANDPQSITGAGGGASTTDHIFALSETEGAIYLGDEASRDSLGVAAATDHAKGTGLP
;
A
#
# COMPACT_ATOMS: atom_id res chain seq x y z
N MET A 1 -26.72 -36.63 -24.81
CA MET A 1 -26.16 -37.39 -23.66
C MET A 1 -24.65 -37.59 -23.76
N LEU A 2 -24.08 -37.99 -24.91
CA LEU A 2 -22.61 -38.17 -25.04
C LEU A 2 -21.78 -36.89 -24.79
N THR A 3 -22.27 -35.72 -25.19
CA THR A 3 -21.57 -34.43 -24.99
C THR A 3 -21.47 -34.02 -23.52
N ALA A 4 -22.52 -34.28 -22.73
CA ALA A 4 -22.53 -33.99 -21.30
C ALA A 4 -21.56 -34.92 -20.52
N ALA A 5 -21.52 -36.21 -20.85
CA ALA A 5 -20.60 -37.16 -20.20
C ALA A 5 -19.13 -36.85 -20.50
N ALA A 6 -18.80 -36.50 -21.74
CA ALA A 6 -17.44 -36.10 -22.13
C ALA A 6 -17.00 -34.79 -21.44
N LEU A 7 -17.90 -33.80 -21.33
CA LEU A 7 -17.63 -32.56 -20.62
C LEU A 7 -17.41 -32.80 -19.11
N CYS A 8 -18.23 -33.62 -18.46
CA CYS A 8 -18.05 -33.98 -17.06
C CYS A 8 -16.71 -34.70 -16.81
N ALA A 9 -16.31 -35.62 -17.70
CA ALA A 9 -15.03 -36.31 -17.59
C ALA A 9 -13.84 -35.34 -17.73
N LEU A 10 -13.91 -34.39 -18.67
CA LEU A 10 -12.88 -33.36 -18.83
C LEU A 10 -12.78 -32.44 -17.59
N LEU A 11 -13.91 -31.98 -17.05
CA LEU A 11 -13.94 -31.17 -15.84
C LEU A 11 -13.37 -31.92 -14.63
N ALA A 12 -13.67 -33.22 -14.49
CA ALA A 12 -13.10 -34.05 -13.43
C ALA A 12 -11.58 -34.19 -13.55
N VAL A 13 -11.05 -34.40 -14.77
CA VAL A 13 -9.60 -34.44 -15.01
C VAL A 13 -8.95 -33.10 -14.68
N LEU A 14 -9.55 -31.98 -15.12
CA LEU A 14 -9.05 -30.63 -14.80
C LEU A 14 -9.04 -30.37 -13.29
N ALA A 15 -10.07 -30.82 -12.56
CA ALA A 15 -10.12 -30.71 -11.10
C ALA A 15 -9.07 -31.58 -10.40
N VAL A 16 -8.80 -32.78 -10.90
CA VAL A 16 -7.72 -33.64 -10.35
C VAL A 16 -6.35 -33.02 -10.61
N VAL A 17 -6.12 -32.50 -11.82
CA VAL A 17 -4.86 -31.83 -12.17
C VAL A 17 -4.67 -30.55 -11.34
N SER A 18 -5.72 -29.76 -11.14
CA SER A 18 -5.64 -28.55 -10.30
C SER A 18 -5.36 -28.89 -8.85
N GLN A 19 -6.02 -29.92 -8.30
CA GLN A 19 -5.78 -30.38 -6.93
C GLN A 19 -4.36 -30.93 -6.74
N HIS A 20 -3.86 -31.70 -7.72
CA HIS A 20 -2.50 -32.23 -7.66
C HIS A 20 -1.46 -31.11 -7.72
N ARG A 21 -1.65 -30.10 -8.59
CA ARG A 21 -0.80 -28.91 -8.63
C ARG A 21 -0.79 -28.15 -7.30
N ARG A 22 -1.98 -27.92 -6.69
CA ARG A 22 -2.08 -27.27 -5.38
C ARG A 22 -1.35 -28.06 -4.30
N SER A 23 -1.45 -29.38 -4.30
CA SER A 23 -0.71 -30.23 -3.35
C SER A 23 0.80 -30.11 -3.53
N ALA A 24 1.29 -30.22 -4.78
CA ALA A 24 2.72 -30.13 -5.05
C ALA A 24 3.30 -28.75 -4.67
N SER A 25 2.59 -27.68 -5.02
CA SER A 25 2.96 -26.32 -4.62
C SER A 25 2.94 -26.13 -3.10
N TYR A 26 1.95 -26.71 -2.41
CA TYR A 26 1.92 -26.67 -0.94
C TYR A 26 3.14 -27.37 -0.35
N ASP A 27 3.45 -28.59 -0.78
CA ASP A 27 4.59 -29.37 -0.27
C ASP A 27 5.93 -28.66 -0.55
N GLU A 28 6.07 -28.04 -1.74
CA GLU A 28 7.20 -27.17 -2.08
C GLU A 28 7.32 -25.97 -1.13
N ALA A 29 6.21 -25.29 -0.84
CA ALA A 29 6.22 -24.12 0.03
C ALA A 29 6.59 -24.45 1.48
N ILE A 30 6.18 -25.62 1.98
CA ILE A 30 6.61 -26.11 3.30
C ILE A 30 8.12 -26.36 3.30
N ALA A 31 8.65 -27.05 2.30
CA ALA A 31 10.08 -27.30 2.19
C ALA A 31 10.90 -26.00 2.10
N LEU A 32 10.40 -25.00 1.37
CA LEU A 32 11.02 -23.67 1.30
C LEU A 32 11.02 -22.97 2.65
N ALA A 33 9.90 -23.01 3.40
CA ALA A 33 9.81 -22.41 4.72
C ALA A 33 10.78 -23.07 5.72
N GLU A 34 10.89 -24.41 5.69
CA GLU A 34 11.81 -25.18 6.53
C GLU A 34 13.28 -24.92 6.17
N ALA A 35 13.57 -24.67 4.89
CA ALA A 35 14.89 -24.27 4.40
C ALA A 35 15.23 -22.78 4.70
N GLY A 36 14.33 -22.03 5.34
CA GLY A 36 14.52 -20.61 5.64
C GLY A 36 14.24 -19.66 4.47
N ASN A 37 13.73 -20.16 3.34
CA ASN A 37 13.32 -19.33 2.20
C ASN A 37 11.87 -18.84 2.39
N ALA A 38 11.69 -17.94 3.37
CA ALA A 38 10.39 -17.42 3.75
C ALA A 38 9.70 -16.64 2.62
N GLU A 39 10.46 -15.89 1.82
CA GLU A 39 9.94 -15.10 0.70
C GLU A 39 9.23 -16.02 -0.30
N ARG A 40 9.94 -17.02 -0.82
CA ARG A 40 9.36 -17.94 -1.82
C ARG A 40 8.24 -18.79 -1.24
N ALA A 41 8.35 -19.21 0.02
CA ALA A 41 7.30 -19.93 0.70
C ALA A 41 6.02 -19.10 0.82
N TYR A 42 6.13 -17.83 1.21
CA TYR A 42 5.00 -16.92 1.35
C TYR A 42 4.26 -16.70 0.03
N GLU A 43 4.98 -16.52 -1.08
CA GLU A 43 4.35 -16.36 -2.40
C GLU A 43 3.47 -17.55 -2.78
N ILE A 44 3.98 -18.76 -2.56
CA ILE A 44 3.25 -19.97 -2.92
C ILE A 44 2.07 -20.17 -1.96
N LEU A 45 2.27 -19.99 -0.65
CA LEU A 45 1.23 -20.16 0.36
C LEU A 45 0.09 -19.15 0.20
N SER A 46 0.40 -17.88 -0.03
CA SER A 46 -0.59 -16.83 -0.28
C SER A 46 -1.39 -17.10 -1.56
N GLY A 47 -0.72 -17.55 -2.63
CA GLY A 47 -1.35 -17.90 -3.90
C GLY A 47 -2.21 -19.17 -3.89
N LEU A 48 -2.09 -20.02 -2.87
CA LEU A 48 -2.86 -21.27 -2.76
C LEU A 48 -4.31 -21.06 -2.28
N GLY A 49 -4.67 -19.85 -1.82
CA GLY A 49 -6.01 -19.54 -1.34
C GLY A 49 -6.40 -20.40 -0.14
N ASP A 50 -7.62 -20.94 -0.14
CA ASP A 50 -8.20 -21.79 0.92
C ASP A 50 -7.63 -23.22 0.99
N TYR A 51 -6.51 -23.51 0.31
CA TYR A 51 -5.96 -24.86 0.29
C TYR A 51 -5.39 -25.23 1.66
N ARG A 52 -6.02 -26.19 2.35
CA ARG A 52 -5.57 -26.67 3.67
C ARG A 52 -5.39 -25.49 4.65
N ASP A 53 -4.23 -25.37 5.28
CA ASP A 53 -3.83 -24.33 6.21
C ASP A 53 -2.87 -23.30 5.55
N ALA A 54 -2.85 -23.19 4.22
CA ALA A 54 -1.88 -22.35 3.51
C ALA A 54 -1.92 -20.87 3.94
N GLN A 55 -3.13 -20.31 4.12
CA GLN A 55 -3.28 -18.93 4.62
C GLN A 55 -2.79 -18.75 6.06
N GLU A 56 -3.02 -19.74 6.92
CA GLU A 56 -2.54 -19.71 8.31
C GLU A 56 -1.00 -19.71 8.34
N ARG A 57 -0.38 -20.51 7.48
CA ARG A 57 1.09 -20.56 7.35
C ARG A 57 1.65 -19.29 6.74
N ALA A 58 1.01 -18.73 5.72
CA ALA A 58 1.38 -17.44 5.15
C ALA A 58 1.32 -16.34 6.23
N ARG A 59 0.24 -16.31 7.02
CA ARG A 59 0.09 -15.39 8.17
C ARG A 59 1.20 -15.59 9.19
N SER A 60 1.50 -16.83 9.59
CA SER A 60 2.59 -17.11 10.53
C SER A 60 3.97 -16.65 10.03
N LEU A 61 4.22 -16.68 8.71
CA LEU A 61 5.44 -16.11 8.14
C LEU A 61 5.45 -14.58 8.24
N VAL A 62 4.33 -13.91 7.98
CA VAL A 62 4.17 -12.46 8.13
C VAL A 62 4.28 -12.02 9.59
N ASP A 63 3.76 -12.79 10.54
CA ASP A 63 3.88 -12.48 11.98
C ASP A 63 5.35 -12.47 12.44
N ARG A 64 6.21 -13.27 11.79
CA ARG A 64 7.66 -13.31 12.06
C ARG A 64 8.44 -12.23 11.32
N ASP A 65 7.97 -11.88 10.12
CA ASP A 65 8.57 -10.87 9.25
C ASP A 65 7.46 -10.03 8.59
N PRO A 66 7.03 -8.94 9.24
CA PRO A 66 5.94 -8.11 8.72
C PRO A 66 6.22 -7.49 7.34
N ALA A 67 7.50 -7.37 6.96
CA ALA A 67 7.91 -6.83 5.66
C ALA A 67 7.71 -7.82 4.50
N LEU A 68 7.54 -9.10 4.80
CA LEU A 68 7.53 -10.20 3.82
C LEU A 68 6.59 -9.98 2.63
N PRO A 69 5.35 -9.46 2.80
CA PRO A 69 4.44 -9.21 1.67
C PRO A 69 4.97 -8.20 0.65
N TYR A 70 5.88 -7.31 1.06
CA TYR A 70 6.32 -6.15 0.27
C TYR A 70 7.69 -6.36 -0.38
N ARG A 71 8.48 -7.36 0.08
CA ARG A 71 9.88 -7.55 -0.36
C ARG A 71 10.04 -7.75 -1.87
N ARG A 72 9.03 -8.28 -2.55
CA ARG A 72 9.03 -8.50 -4.00
C ARG A 72 8.26 -7.44 -4.80
N ALA A 73 7.65 -6.46 -4.13
CA ALA A 73 6.94 -5.40 -4.80
C ALA A 73 7.88 -4.57 -5.68
N ALA A 74 7.45 -4.32 -6.91
CA ALA A 74 8.16 -3.54 -7.91
C ALA A 74 7.37 -2.28 -8.24
N LYS A 75 8.04 -1.31 -8.88
CA LYS A 75 7.38 -0.10 -9.37
C LYS A 75 6.18 -0.46 -10.26
N GLY A 76 5.03 0.13 -9.95
CA GLY A 76 3.74 -0.11 -10.60
C GLY A 76 2.86 -1.16 -9.90
N ASP A 77 3.40 -1.93 -8.94
CA ASP A 77 2.59 -2.89 -8.19
C ASP A 77 1.63 -2.19 -7.22
N GLY A 78 0.46 -2.78 -7.04
CA GLY A 78 -0.48 -2.41 -5.99
C GLY A 78 -0.22 -3.22 -4.71
N VAL A 79 -0.10 -2.54 -3.58
CA VAL A 79 0.05 -3.16 -2.26
C VAL A 79 -1.04 -2.68 -1.30
N VAL A 80 -1.37 -3.51 -0.32
CA VAL A 80 -2.30 -3.16 0.77
C VAL A 80 -1.49 -3.05 2.05
N PHE A 81 -1.58 -1.91 2.73
CA PHE A 81 -0.78 -1.62 3.92
C PHE A 81 -1.50 -0.59 4.80
N GLY A 82 -1.76 -0.91 6.06
CA GLY A 82 -2.63 -0.11 6.92
C GLY A 82 -4.11 -0.14 6.52
N SER A 83 -4.92 0.49 7.35
CA SER A 83 -6.37 0.63 7.16
C SER A 83 -6.83 1.99 7.67
N TYR A 84 -7.73 2.65 6.94
CA TYR A 84 -8.29 3.94 7.34
C TYR A 84 -9.76 4.04 6.90
N GLU A 85 -10.51 4.91 7.56
CA GLU A 85 -11.90 5.20 7.20
C GLU A 85 -11.98 5.80 5.79
N GLN A 86 -12.72 5.16 4.89
CA GLN A 86 -12.79 5.54 3.48
C GLN A 86 -14.23 5.58 2.94
N ASP A 87 -15.16 4.81 3.49
CA ASP A 87 -16.55 4.80 3.01
C ASP A 87 -17.49 5.78 3.76
N GLY A 88 -17.04 6.32 4.90
CA GLY A 88 -17.80 7.28 5.69
C GLY A 88 -18.78 6.64 6.68
N ASP A 89 -18.75 5.32 6.85
CA ASP A 89 -19.50 4.59 7.86
C ASP A 89 -18.57 4.10 9.00
N PRO A 90 -18.36 4.91 10.05
CA PRO A 90 -17.46 4.53 11.14
C PRO A 90 -17.94 3.31 11.97
N SER A 91 -19.11 2.75 11.68
CA SER A 91 -19.66 1.58 12.39
C SER A 91 -19.12 0.24 11.89
N ASN A 92 -18.55 0.18 10.68
CA ASN A 92 -18.01 -1.04 10.09
C ASN A 92 -16.48 -1.21 10.32
N GLY A 93 -15.82 -0.14 10.78
CA GLY A 93 -14.38 -0.08 11.02
C GLY A 93 -13.58 0.25 9.75
N PRO A 94 -12.29 0.62 9.88
CA PRO A 94 -11.53 1.17 8.77
C PRO A 94 -11.30 0.17 7.62
N GLU A 95 -11.30 0.67 6.38
CA GLU A 95 -11.01 -0.10 5.18
C GLU A 95 -9.50 -0.23 4.92
N PRO A 96 -9.03 -1.35 4.34
CA PRO A 96 -7.64 -1.48 3.93
C PRO A 96 -7.23 -0.39 2.93
N ILE A 97 -6.09 0.26 3.16
CA ILE A 97 -5.57 1.28 2.24
C ILE A 97 -4.83 0.60 1.09
N ARG A 98 -5.16 0.98 -0.15
CA ARG A 98 -4.44 0.57 -1.35
C ARG A 98 -3.38 1.61 -1.71
N TRP A 99 -2.19 1.13 -1.98
CA TRP A 99 -1.07 1.95 -2.41
C TRP A 99 -0.50 1.45 -3.73
N THR A 100 0.05 2.37 -4.52
CA THR A 100 0.86 2.05 -5.70
C THR A 100 2.32 2.26 -5.38
N VAL A 101 3.17 1.28 -5.70
CA VAL A 101 4.62 1.43 -5.60
C VAL A 101 5.12 2.36 -6.70
N VAL A 102 5.60 3.53 -6.33
CA VAL A 102 6.09 4.54 -7.29
C VAL A 102 7.60 4.43 -7.53
N ASP A 103 8.34 3.87 -6.58
CA ASP A 103 9.76 3.56 -6.76
C ASP A 103 10.25 2.44 -5.83
N ARG A 104 11.39 1.84 -6.18
CA ARG A 104 12.11 0.87 -5.34
C ARG A 104 13.53 1.35 -5.10
N LEU A 105 13.81 1.70 -3.85
CA LEU A 105 15.07 2.25 -3.38
C LEU A 105 15.81 1.18 -2.55
N GLU A 106 16.62 0.36 -3.23
CA GLU A 106 17.39 -0.73 -2.62
C GLU A 106 16.53 -1.69 -1.78
N ASP A 107 16.50 -1.48 -0.47
CA ASP A 107 15.80 -2.27 0.55
C ASP A 107 14.41 -1.72 0.91
N ARG A 108 13.99 -0.63 0.27
CA ARG A 108 12.73 0.07 0.53
C ARG A 108 11.92 0.29 -0.73
N ILE A 109 10.63 0.51 -0.55
CA ILE A 109 9.72 0.94 -1.60
C ILE A 109 9.10 2.27 -1.21
N LEU A 110 8.97 3.17 -2.18
CA LEU A 110 8.17 4.37 -2.03
C LEU A 110 6.78 4.07 -2.57
N VAL A 111 5.76 4.39 -1.79
CA VAL A 111 4.36 4.11 -2.13
C VAL A 111 3.53 5.39 -2.07
N LEU A 112 2.54 5.47 -2.96
CA LEU A 112 1.57 6.57 -3.02
C LEU A 112 0.16 5.99 -2.87
N SER A 113 -0.70 6.61 -2.06
CA SER A 113 -2.06 6.11 -1.87
C SER A 113 -2.80 6.15 -3.21
N ALA A 114 -3.52 5.09 -3.53
CA ALA A 114 -4.26 4.99 -4.78
C ALA A 114 -5.45 5.98 -4.83
N GLU A 115 -5.95 6.38 -3.66
CA GLU A 115 -7.05 7.30 -3.46
C GLU A 115 -6.66 8.41 -2.48
N CYS A 116 -7.34 9.55 -2.54
CA CYS A 116 -7.24 10.58 -1.52
C CYS A 116 -8.01 10.14 -0.28
N LEU A 117 -7.29 9.93 0.83
CA LEU A 117 -7.83 9.31 2.05
C LEU A 117 -8.57 10.30 2.95
N GLU A 118 -8.08 11.55 3.05
CA GLU A 118 -8.74 12.61 3.81
C GLU A 118 -8.43 13.97 3.18
N GLY A 119 -9.45 14.82 3.02
CA GLY A 119 -9.29 16.19 2.60
C GLY A 119 -8.92 17.08 3.79
N ARG A 120 -7.67 17.55 3.88
CA ARG A 120 -7.24 18.42 4.99
C ARG A 120 -6.61 19.72 4.51
N GLN A 121 -6.81 20.76 5.31
CA GLN A 121 -6.17 22.06 5.08
C GLN A 121 -4.67 21.96 5.29
N TYR A 122 -3.90 22.65 4.45
CA TYR A 122 -2.46 22.78 4.66
C TYR A 122 -2.15 23.51 5.98
N HIS A 123 -2.87 24.60 6.25
CA HIS A 123 -2.80 25.33 7.51
C HIS A 123 -4.18 25.89 7.88
N HIS A 124 -4.53 25.86 9.17
CA HIS A 124 -5.86 26.20 9.67
C HIS A 124 -6.11 27.72 9.80
N VAL A 125 -5.05 28.52 9.93
CA VAL A 125 -5.17 29.98 10.06
C VAL A 125 -5.12 30.63 8.67
N PRO A 126 -6.20 31.32 8.24
CA PRO A 126 -6.17 32.05 6.98
C PRO A 126 -5.19 33.23 7.02
N PHE A 127 -4.49 33.45 5.91
CA PHE A 127 -3.55 34.58 5.71
C PHE A 127 -2.32 34.58 6.63
N GLU A 128 -2.03 33.47 7.31
CA GLU A 128 -0.77 33.25 8.01
C GLU A 128 0.19 32.45 7.12
N ASP A 129 1.45 32.88 7.08
CA ASP A 129 2.48 32.17 6.33
C ASP A 129 2.84 30.87 7.05
N ALA A 130 2.61 29.73 6.39
CA ALA A 130 2.98 28.42 6.90
C ALA A 130 3.95 27.70 5.95
N SER A 131 5.04 27.19 6.50
CA SER A 131 5.98 26.30 5.82
C SER A 131 5.57 24.84 6.00
N TRP A 132 6.13 23.92 5.20
CA TRP A 132 5.83 22.48 5.35
C TRP A 132 6.14 22.01 6.77
N GLN A 133 7.30 22.44 7.28
CA GLN A 133 7.79 22.16 8.64
C GLN A 133 6.73 22.41 9.73
N ASN A 134 5.96 23.49 9.60
CA ASN A 134 5.00 23.95 10.61
C ASN A 134 3.54 23.78 10.17
N SER A 135 3.29 23.08 9.06
CA SER A 135 1.95 22.90 8.51
C SER A 135 1.11 21.95 9.37
N ASP A 136 -0.20 22.22 9.48
CA ASP A 136 -1.14 21.33 10.17
C ASP A 136 -1.26 19.99 9.44
N LEU A 137 -1.14 20.02 8.12
CA LEU A 137 -1.15 18.81 7.30
C LEU A 137 0.02 17.88 7.66
N ARG A 138 1.26 18.40 7.74
CA ARG A 138 2.43 17.59 8.14
C ARG A 138 2.27 17.02 9.54
N ALA A 139 1.77 17.83 10.48
CA ALA A 139 1.53 17.41 11.86
C ALA A 139 0.52 16.26 11.93
N TRP A 140 -0.59 16.36 11.19
CA TRP A 140 -1.58 15.29 11.10
C TRP A 140 -1.03 14.03 10.43
N MET A 141 -0.31 14.16 9.30
CA MET A 141 0.27 13.02 8.58
C MET A 141 1.23 12.21 9.44
N ASN A 142 2.07 12.88 10.25
CA ASN A 142 3.07 12.22 11.08
C ASN A 142 2.60 11.90 12.51
N GLY A 143 1.43 12.40 12.91
CA GLY A 143 0.74 12.11 14.17
C GLY A 143 -0.49 11.25 13.94
N ASP A 144 -1.66 11.86 14.07
CA ASP A 144 -2.99 11.21 14.04
C ASP A 144 -3.15 10.19 12.91
N PHE A 145 -2.78 10.53 11.67
CA PHE A 145 -2.91 9.61 10.55
C PHE A 145 -2.03 8.37 10.74
N ARG A 146 -0.75 8.57 11.05
CA ARG A 146 0.22 7.49 11.26
C ARG A 146 -0.17 6.58 12.43
N GLU A 147 -0.68 7.16 13.51
CA GLU A 147 -1.08 6.42 14.71
C GLU A 147 -2.40 5.65 14.53
N THR A 148 -3.29 6.15 13.68
CA THR A 148 -4.59 5.53 13.41
C THR A 148 -4.52 4.50 12.29
N ALA A 149 -3.78 4.79 11.21
CA ALA A 149 -3.85 4.02 9.97
C ALA A 149 -3.01 2.72 10.01
N PHE A 150 -2.01 2.64 10.89
CA PHE A 150 -1.05 1.53 10.91
C PHE A 150 -1.00 0.86 12.28
N THR A 151 -1.00 -0.47 12.27
CA THR A 151 -0.72 -1.25 13.48
C THR A 151 0.73 -1.01 13.95
N PRO A 152 1.09 -1.32 15.21
CA PRO A 152 2.47 -1.18 15.67
C PRO A 152 3.51 -1.96 14.83
N ALA A 153 3.13 -3.13 14.30
CA ALA A 153 3.99 -3.93 13.44
C ALA A 153 4.20 -3.26 12.06
N GLU A 154 3.13 -2.71 11.47
CA GLU A 154 3.20 -1.95 10.22
C GLU A 154 3.95 -0.62 10.40
N GLY A 155 3.66 0.12 11.45
CA GLY A 155 4.32 1.40 11.77
C GLY A 155 5.83 1.26 11.98
N ALA A 156 6.32 0.06 12.35
CA ALA A 156 7.74 -0.27 12.43
C ALA A 156 8.41 -0.49 11.07
N LEU A 157 7.63 -0.74 10.00
CA LEU A 157 8.12 -0.84 8.62
C LEU A 157 8.23 0.53 7.94
N ILE A 158 7.51 1.53 8.45
CA ILE A 158 7.57 2.89 7.93
C ILE A 158 8.88 3.52 8.40
N VAL A 159 9.79 3.75 7.48
CA VAL A 159 11.08 4.39 7.77
C VAL A 159 11.01 5.90 7.56
N PRO A 160 11.80 6.68 8.31
CA PRO A 160 11.91 8.12 8.07
C PRO A 160 12.64 8.43 6.75
N ALA A 161 12.22 9.51 6.10
CA ALA A 161 12.85 10.10 4.92
C ALA A 161 13.19 11.58 5.20
N ASP A 162 14.32 12.04 4.67
CA ASP A 162 14.74 13.44 4.78
C ASP A 162 14.16 14.25 3.61
N ASN A 163 13.46 15.32 3.93
CA ASN A 163 12.78 16.20 2.98
C ASN A 163 13.44 17.58 2.98
N ALA A 164 14.05 17.96 1.84
CA ALA A 164 14.81 19.20 1.73
C ALA A 164 13.96 20.49 1.88
N ASN A 165 12.63 20.39 1.70
CA ASN A 165 11.65 21.49 1.81
C ASN A 165 12.03 22.74 1.00
N ASP A 166 12.46 22.52 -0.24
CA ASP A 166 12.81 23.59 -1.17
C ASP A 166 11.61 24.54 -1.40
N PRO A 167 11.85 25.83 -1.67
CA PRO A 167 10.78 26.78 -1.97
C PRO A 167 9.90 26.35 -3.14
N GLN A 168 8.61 26.66 -3.04
CA GLN A 168 7.63 26.45 -4.12
C GLN A 168 8.08 27.14 -5.40
N SER A 169 8.04 26.42 -6.54
CA SER A 169 8.68 26.89 -7.77
C SER A 169 7.99 28.10 -8.39
N ILE A 170 6.67 28.24 -8.17
CA ILE A 170 5.84 29.32 -8.76
C ILE A 170 5.84 30.57 -7.88
N THR A 171 5.51 30.40 -6.59
CA THR A 171 5.31 31.53 -5.67
C THR A 171 6.59 31.94 -4.96
N GLY A 172 7.62 31.08 -4.94
CA GLY A 172 8.81 31.25 -4.12
C GLY A 172 8.55 31.13 -2.62
N ALA A 173 7.35 30.68 -2.22
CA ALA A 173 7.01 30.48 -0.81
C ALA A 173 7.98 29.45 -0.21
N GLY A 174 8.65 29.82 0.89
CA GLY A 174 9.65 28.98 1.52
C GLY A 174 9.05 27.72 2.13
N GLY A 175 9.56 26.54 1.76
CA GLY A 175 9.13 25.27 2.35
C GLY A 175 9.54 25.08 3.81
N GLY A 176 10.41 25.94 4.35
CA GLY A 176 10.92 25.89 5.72
C GLY A 176 12.28 25.20 5.81
N ALA A 177 12.71 24.84 7.02
CA ALA A 177 13.89 24.00 7.18
C ALA A 177 13.59 22.56 6.73
N SER A 178 14.62 21.82 6.34
CA SER A 178 14.48 20.40 6.01
C SER A 178 13.92 19.60 7.20
N THR A 179 13.08 18.62 6.89
CA THR A 179 12.39 17.78 7.89
C THR A 179 12.75 16.31 7.71
N THR A 180 12.54 15.52 8.76
CA THR A 180 12.57 14.07 8.70
C THR A 180 11.16 13.57 8.96
N ASP A 181 10.55 12.95 7.97
CA ASP A 181 9.13 12.58 7.97
C ASP A 181 8.96 11.08 7.68
N HIS A 182 7.95 10.46 8.28
CA HIS A 182 7.56 9.07 7.99
C HIS A 182 6.51 9.01 6.89
N ILE A 183 5.64 10.02 6.84
CA ILE A 183 4.58 10.18 5.86
C ILE A 183 4.65 11.62 5.38
N PHE A 184 4.74 11.81 4.07
CA PHE A 184 4.98 13.11 3.46
C PHE A 184 4.26 13.23 2.11
N ALA A 185 4.03 14.48 1.70
CA ALA A 185 3.59 14.78 0.35
C ALA A 185 4.81 14.84 -0.58
N LEU A 186 4.67 14.32 -1.81
CA LEU A 186 5.73 14.44 -2.81
C LEU A 186 6.01 15.93 -3.09
N SER A 187 7.29 16.28 -3.15
CA SER A 187 7.72 17.57 -3.69
C SER A 187 7.33 17.72 -5.16
N GLU A 188 7.36 18.95 -5.71
CA GLU A 188 7.10 19.17 -7.13
C GLU A 188 8.03 18.34 -8.04
N THR A 189 9.31 18.25 -7.66
CA THR A 189 10.33 17.49 -8.37
C THR A 189 10.00 16.00 -8.34
N GLU A 190 9.67 15.45 -7.17
CA GLU A 190 9.28 14.04 -7.03
C GLU A 190 7.96 13.74 -7.76
N GLY A 191 6.99 14.66 -7.71
CA GLY A 191 5.77 14.58 -8.50
C GLY A 191 6.06 14.50 -9.99
N ALA A 192 6.98 15.31 -10.50
CA ALA A 192 7.40 15.25 -11.90
C ALA A 192 8.14 13.95 -12.26
N ILE A 193 8.98 13.43 -11.36
CA ILE A 193 9.75 12.19 -11.57
C ILE A 193 8.85 10.95 -11.52
N TYR A 194 7.99 10.86 -10.50
CA TYR A 194 7.23 9.65 -10.21
C TYR A 194 5.88 9.62 -10.92
N LEU A 195 5.25 10.77 -11.14
CA LEU A 195 3.94 10.87 -11.81
C LEU A 195 4.06 11.24 -13.29
N GLY A 196 5.26 11.59 -13.78
CA GLY A 196 5.60 11.61 -15.20
C GLY A 196 4.69 12.47 -16.11
N ASP A 197 4.34 11.87 -17.26
CA ASP A 197 3.57 12.43 -18.36
C ASP A 197 2.04 12.44 -18.11
N GLU A 198 1.28 13.04 -19.02
CA GLU A 198 -0.17 13.26 -18.87
C GLU A 198 -0.94 11.95 -18.60
N ALA A 199 -0.54 10.82 -19.21
CA ALA A 199 -1.17 9.52 -19.00
C ALA A 199 -0.89 8.92 -17.60
N SER A 200 0.32 9.16 -17.08
CA SER A 200 0.73 8.77 -15.73
C SER A 200 0.07 9.67 -14.67
N ARG A 201 -0.14 10.95 -14.99
CA ARG A 201 -0.94 11.89 -14.18
C ARG A 201 -2.41 11.53 -14.16
N ASP A 202 -3.01 11.08 -15.26
CA ASP A 202 -4.40 10.60 -15.28
C ASP A 202 -4.60 9.32 -14.46
N SER A 203 -3.58 8.48 -14.32
CA SER A 203 -3.67 7.21 -13.57
C SER A 203 -3.25 7.30 -12.10
N LEU A 204 -2.29 8.18 -11.76
CA LEU A 204 -1.73 8.31 -10.39
C LEU A 204 -1.89 9.72 -9.80
N GLY A 205 -2.04 10.75 -10.63
CA GLY A 205 -2.22 12.15 -10.22
C GLY A 205 -3.68 12.61 -10.11
N VAL A 206 -4.64 11.80 -10.57
CA VAL A 206 -6.08 11.99 -10.40
C VAL A 206 -6.64 10.91 -9.47
N ALA A 207 -5.96 10.68 -8.35
CA ALA A 207 -6.45 9.79 -7.32
C ALA A 207 -7.88 10.20 -6.93
N ALA A 208 -8.85 9.29 -7.10
CA ALA A 208 -10.22 9.57 -6.71
C ALA A 208 -10.26 9.83 -5.19
N ALA A 209 -11.13 10.75 -4.76
CA ALA A 209 -11.41 10.91 -3.35
C ALA A 209 -12.28 9.75 -2.86
N THR A 210 -11.92 9.19 -1.70
CA THR A 210 -12.80 8.27 -0.98
C THR A 210 -14.06 9.00 -0.53
N ASP A 211 -15.12 8.28 -0.18
CA ASP A 211 -16.37 8.92 0.27
C ASP A 211 -16.17 9.67 1.59
N HIS A 212 -15.32 9.12 2.47
CA HIS A 212 -14.83 9.83 3.65
C HIS A 212 -14.11 11.13 3.28
N ALA A 213 -13.15 11.10 2.34
CA ALA A 213 -12.40 12.30 1.93
C ALA A 213 -13.29 13.39 1.34
N LYS A 214 -14.33 13.02 0.60
CA LYS A 214 -15.36 13.96 0.11
C LYS A 214 -16.14 14.61 1.23
N GLY A 215 -16.33 13.90 2.36
CA GLY A 215 -16.99 14.42 3.55
C GLY A 215 -16.10 15.27 4.45
N THR A 216 -14.76 15.15 4.34
CA THR A 216 -13.79 15.85 5.19
C THR A 216 -13.11 17.05 4.52
N GLY A 217 -13.11 17.13 3.18
CA GLY A 217 -12.53 18.23 2.42
C GLY A 217 -13.36 19.53 2.40
N LEU A 218 -12.65 20.64 2.61
CA LEU A 218 -12.96 22.07 2.36
C LEU A 218 -14.07 22.36 1.31
N PRO A 219 -14.88 23.44 1.48
CA PRO A 219 -16.08 23.71 0.68
C PRO A 219 -15.90 23.69 -0.84
#